data_AF-A0A5C8TY64-F1
#
_entry.id   AF-A0A5C8TY64-F1
#
_cell.length_a   1.000
_cell.length_b   1.000
_cell.length_c   1.000
_cell.angle_alpha   90.00
_cell.angle_beta   90.00
_cell.angle_gamma   90.00
#
_symmetry.space_group_name_H-M   'P 1'
#
loop_
_entity.id
_entity.type
_entity.pdbx_description
1 polymer ?
#
loop_
_entity_poly.entity_id
_entity_poly.type
_entity_poly.pdbx_seq_one_letter_code
_entity_poly.pdbx_strand_id
1 'polypeptide(L)'
;MKRDGLVGCLALYVALYGAYGCISPILPNVLAAGGLSPERIAVLLAAATLVRLVAGPMAGRSADRHAATRPILAAACGLTGLAALAHLAASGFWPLLAVGIAYAAATAPLAPLADVL
;
A
#
# COMPACT_ATOMS: atom_id res chain seq x y z
N MET A 1 11.81 17.63 -19.01
CA MET A 1 11.75 16.15 -18.94
C MET A 1 11.87 15.59 -20.35
N LYS A 2 12.79 14.64 -20.62
CA LYS A 2 12.78 13.94 -21.91
C LYS A 2 11.45 13.20 -22.07
N ARG A 3 10.93 13.07 -23.30
CA ARG A 3 9.61 12.48 -23.60
C ARG A 3 9.43 11.09 -22.96
N ASP A 4 10.51 10.31 -22.88
CA ASP A 4 10.53 8.97 -22.27
C ASP A 4 10.33 9.00 -20.74
N GLY A 5 10.81 10.05 -20.06
CA GLY A 5 10.62 10.22 -18.62
C GLY A 5 9.18 10.56 -18.24
N LEU A 6 8.47 11.29 -19.12
CA LEU A 6 7.05 11.61 -18.93
C LEU A 6 6.17 10.37 -19.04
N VAL A 7 6.44 9.50 -20.03
CA VAL A 7 5.69 8.25 -20.20
C VAL A 7 5.86 7.35 -18.98
N GLY A 8 7.07 7.19 -18.47
CA GLY A 8 7.34 6.39 -17.27
C GLY A 8 6.63 6.94 -16.02
N CYS A 9 6.65 8.25 -15.83
CA CYS A 9 5.95 8.90 -14.72
C CYS A 9 4.43 8.71 -14.83
N LEU A 10 3.83 8.98 -16.00
CA LEU A 10 2.41 8.75 -16.22
C LEU A 10 2.01 7.29 -15.99
N ALA A 11 2.79 6.33 -16.48
CA ALA A 11 2.53 4.91 -16.27
C ALA A 11 2.56 4.55 -14.78
N LEU A 12 3.52 5.08 -14.01
CA LEU A 12 3.61 4.86 -12.57
C LEU A 12 2.38 5.41 -11.83
N TYR A 13 1.98 6.66 -12.09
CA TYR A 13 0.82 7.27 -11.43
C TYR A 13 -0.50 6.60 -11.82
N VAL A 14 -0.67 6.23 -13.09
CA VAL A 14 -1.84 5.47 -13.54
C VAL A 14 -1.92 4.13 -12.82
N ALA A 15 -0.81 3.41 -12.67
CA ALA A 15 -0.80 2.14 -11.95
C ALA A 15 -1.11 2.33 -10.45
N LEU A 16 -0.46 3.30 -9.79
CA LEU A 16 -0.66 3.58 -8.37
C LEU A 16 -2.10 3.96 -8.04
N TYR A 17 -2.61 5.01 -8.69
CA TYR A 17 -3.93 5.55 -8.39
C TYR A 17 -5.06 4.73 -9.01
N GLY A 18 -4.81 4.06 -10.14
CA GLY A 18 -5.74 3.08 -10.69
C GLY A 18 -5.98 1.92 -9.73
N ALA A 19 -4.90 1.30 -9.21
CA ALA A 19 -5.02 0.23 -8.24
C ALA A 19 -5.70 0.69 -6.94
N TYR A 20 -5.33 1.87 -6.43
CA TYR A 20 -5.95 2.45 -5.24
C TYR A 20 -7.45 2.73 -5.41
N GLY A 21 -7.82 3.27 -6.58
CA GLY A 21 -9.20 3.57 -6.93
C GLY A 21 -10.07 2.32 -7.03
N CYS A 22 -9.51 1.20 -7.51
CA CYS A 22 -10.25 -0.07 -7.58
C CYS A 22 -10.52 -0.69 -6.20
N ILE A 23 -9.55 -0.62 -5.27
CA ILE A 23 -9.63 -1.33 -3.98
C ILE A 23 -10.31 -0.50 -2.89
N SER A 24 -10.00 0.80 -2.79
CA SER A 24 -10.44 1.64 -1.66
C SER A 24 -11.96 1.66 -1.39
N PRO A 25 -12.87 1.73 -2.39
CA PRO A 25 -14.30 1.78 -2.11
C PRO A 25 -14.88 0.43 -1.66
N ILE A 26 -14.25 -0.69 -2.06
CA ILE A 26 -14.76 -2.04 -1.80
C ILE A 26 -14.05 -2.75 -0.64
N LEU A 27 -12.96 -2.19 -0.13
CA LEU A 27 -12.14 -2.84 0.90
C LEU A 27 -12.95 -3.24 2.15
N PRO A 28 -13.86 -2.41 2.71
CA PRO A 28 -14.69 -2.84 3.84
C PRO A 28 -15.57 -4.05 3.50
N ASN A 29 -16.08 -4.13 2.27
CA ASN A 29 -16.89 -5.26 1.80
C ASN A 29 -16.06 -6.54 1.65
N VAL A 30 -14.81 -6.43 1.17
CA VAL A 30 -13.87 -7.56 1.10
C VAL A 30 -13.57 -8.10 2.50
N LEU A 31 -13.31 -7.21 3.46
CA LEU A 31 -13.08 -7.60 4.86
C LEU A 31 -14.32 -8.23 5.50
N ALA A 32 -15.51 -7.70 5.22
CA ALA A 32 -16.77 -8.27 5.68
C ALA A 32 -17.03 -9.65 5.08
N ALA A 33 -16.77 -9.83 3.77
CA ALA A 33 -16.86 -11.13 3.10
C ALA A 33 -15.85 -12.15 3.67
N GLY A 34 -14.71 -11.68 4.16
CA GLY A 34 -13.73 -12.46 4.92
C GLY A 34 -14.13 -12.79 6.36
N GLY A 35 -15.32 -12.39 6.81
CA GLY A 35 -15.91 -12.77 8.11
C GLY A 35 -15.65 -11.77 9.24
N LEU A 36 -15.31 -10.52 8.94
CA LEU A 36 -15.15 -9.48 9.96
C LEU A 36 -16.47 -8.78 10.26
N SER A 37 -16.73 -8.54 11.55
CA SER A 37 -17.78 -7.62 12.00
C SER A 37 -17.36 -6.15 11.77
N PRO A 38 -18.32 -5.21 11.74
CA PRO A 38 -18.02 -3.79 11.56
C PRO A 38 -16.98 -3.23 12.55
N GLU A 39 -17.01 -3.66 13.81
CA GLU A 39 -16.08 -3.22 14.85
C GLU A 39 -14.65 -3.68 14.55
N ARG A 40 -14.50 -4.91 14.06
CA ARG A 40 -13.19 -5.47 13.66
C ARG A 40 -12.65 -4.81 12.41
N ILE A 41 -13.51 -4.46 11.46
CA ILE A 41 -13.13 -3.65 10.29
C ILE A 41 -12.61 -2.28 10.76
N ALA A 42 -13.33 -1.61 11.67
CA ALA A 42 -12.90 -0.32 12.20
C ALA A 42 -11.54 -0.41 12.89
N VAL A 43 -11.31 -1.44 13.73
CA VAL A 43 -10.01 -1.67 14.39
C VAL A 43 -8.90 -1.90 13.36
N LEU A 44 -9.13 -2.73 12.35
CA LEU A 44 -8.15 -3.01 11.30
C LEU A 44 -7.80 -1.75 10.52
N LEU A 45 -8.79 -0.95 10.11
CA LEU A 45 -8.58 0.30 9.37
C LEU A 45 -7.87 1.36 10.22
N ALA A 46 -8.19 1.45 11.51
CA ALA A 46 -7.49 2.32 12.45
C ALA A 46 -6.02 1.91 12.59
N ALA A 47 -5.76 0.60 12.78
CA ALA A 47 -4.41 0.06 12.88
C ALA A 47 -3.61 0.29 11.57
N ALA A 48 -4.24 0.09 10.41
CA ALA A 48 -3.64 0.38 9.11
C ALA A 48 -3.25 1.87 8.98
N THR A 49 -4.09 2.78 9.47
CA THR A 49 -3.78 4.22 9.49
C THR A 49 -2.56 4.52 10.36
N LEU A 50 -2.49 3.96 11.57
CA LEU A 50 -1.33 4.11 12.46
C LEU A 50 -0.05 3.57 11.85
N VAL A 51 -0.13 2.42 11.18
CA VAL A 51 1.00 1.84 10.47
C VAL A 51 1.50 2.75 9.36
N ARG A 52 0.60 3.33 8.56
CA ARG A 52 0.98 4.29 7.49
C ARG A 52 1.70 5.51 8.04
N LEU A 53 1.25 6.03 9.17
CA LEU A 53 1.84 7.18 9.84
C LEU A 53 3.32 6.96 10.19
N VAL A 54 3.70 5.72 10.52
CA VAL A 54 5.07 5.35 10.87
C VAL A 54 5.86 4.88 9.65
N ALA A 55 5.28 4.00 8.84
CA ALA A 55 5.95 3.34 7.72
C ALA A 55 6.37 4.32 6.62
N GLY A 56 5.55 5.33 6.31
CA GLY A 56 5.86 6.33 5.29
C GLY A 56 7.16 7.09 5.59
N PRO A 57 7.27 7.78 6.74
CA PRO A 57 8.50 8.47 7.12
C PRO A 57 9.71 7.55 7.27
N MET A 58 9.53 6.33 7.77
CA MET A 58 10.64 5.38 7.90
C MET A 58 11.21 4.95 6.56
N ALA A 59 10.35 4.64 5.59
CA ALA A 59 10.77 4.30 4.24
C ALA A 59 11.38 5.48 3.50
N GLY A 60 10.83 6.70 3.64
CA GLY A 60 11.43 7.93 3.12
C GLY A 60 12.82 8.16 3.68
N ARG A 61 12.98 8.13 5.00
CA ARG A 61 14.29 8.25 5.66
C ARG A 61 15.28 7.18 5.19
N SER A 62 14.82 5.95 4.95
CA SER A 62 15.66 4.88 4.42
C SER A 62 16.09 5.14 2.98
N ALA A 63 15.19 5.65 2.14
CA ALA A 63 15.48 6.04 0.76
C ALA A 63 16.52 7.15 0.70
N ASP A 64 16.35 8.19 1.51
CA ASP A 64 17.26 9.34 1.54
C ASP A 64 18.65 8.93 2.03
N ARG A 65 18.73 8.16 3.12
CA ARG A 65 20.01 7.73 3.72
C ARG A 65 20.86 6.86 2.78
N HIS A 66 20.22 6.08 1.92
CA HIS A 66 20.91 5.14 1.04
C HIS A 66 20.92 5.57 -0.43
N ALA A 67 20.41 6.78 -0.75
CA ALA A 67 20.17 7.23 -2.12
C ALA A 67 19.40 6.19 -2.96
N ALA A 68 18.40 5.56 -2.35
CA ALA A 68 17.78 4.31 -2.80
C ALA A 68 16.28 4.45 -3.12
N THR A 69 15.83 5.63 -3.53
CA THR A 69 14.40 5.93 -3.82
C THR A 69 13.79 4.93 -4.81
N ARG A 70 14.44 4.71 -5.95
CA ARG A 70 13.97 3.77 -7.00
C ARG A 70 13.84 2.32 -6.51
N PRO A 71 14.87 1.69 -5.92
CA PRO A 71 14.75 0.29 -5.48
C PRO A 71 13.75 0.13 -4.32
N ILE A 72 13.67 1.10 -3.40
CA ILE A 72 12.69 1.04 -2.30
C ILE A 72 11.26 1.19 -2.83
N LEU A 73 11.03 2.11 -3.77
CA LEU A 73 9.73 2.24 -4.45
C LEU A 73 9.35 0.95 -5.18
N ALA A 74 10.28 0.35 -5.93
CA ALA A 74 10.03 -0.90 -6.65
C ALA A 74 9.69 -2.05 -5.69
N ALA A 75 10.41 -2.19 -4.58
CA ALA A 75 10.12 -3.17 -3.54
C ALA A 75 8.76 -2.93 -2.89
N ALA A 76 8.43 -1.68 -2.57
CA ALA A 76 7.13 -1.31 -2.01
C ALA A 76 5.97 -1.62 -2.97
N CYS A 77 6.13 -1.37 -4.27
CA CYS A 77 5.15 -1.74 -5.30
C CYS A 77 4.93 -3.26 -5.33
N GLY A 78 6.01 -4.04 -5.35
CA GLY A 78 5.93 -5.51 -5.35
C GLY A 78 5.26 -6.05 -4.09
N LEU A 79 5.68 -5.58 -2.91
CA LEU A 79 5.11 -5.98 -1.63
C LEU A 79 3.62 -5.59 -1.51
N THR A 80 3.24 -4.43 -2.03
CA THR A 80 1.85 -3.99 -2.09
C THR A 80 1.01 -4.96 -2.93
N GLY A 81 1.47 -5.31 -4.13
CA GLY A 81 0.77 -6.27 -4.99
C GLY A 81 0.62 -7.65 -4.34
N LEU A 82 1.68 -8.16 -3.70
CA LEU A 82 1.64 -9.42 -2.97
C LEU A 82 0.66 -9.38 -1.79
N ALA A 83 0.68 -8.31 -1.00
CA ALA A 83 -0.23 -8.14 0.13
C ALA A 83 -1.69 -7.97 -0.33
N ALA A 84 -1.93 -7.32 -1.48
CA ALA A 84 -3.26 -7.24 -2.08
C ALA A 84 -3.78 -8.64 -2.47
N LEU A 85 -2.96 -9.46 -3.14
CA LEU A 85 -3.32 -10.83 -3.50
C LEU A 85 -3.53 -11.72 -2.27
N ALA A 86 -2.75 -11.53 -1.20
CA ALA A 86 -2.90 -12.28 0.04
C ALA A 86 -4.27 -12.09 0.72
N HIS A 87 -4.98 -10.97 0.46
CA HIS A 87 -6.35 -10.79 0.97
C HIS A 87 -7.32 -11.82 0.38
N LEU A 88 -7.05 -12.37 -0.81
CA LEU A 88 -7.91 -13.38 -1.44
C LEU A 88 -7.91 -14.71 -0.69
N ALA A 89 -6.82 -15.02 0.02
CA ALA A 89 -6.65 -16.26 0.77
C ALA A 89 -6.92 -16.10 2.28
N ALA A 90 -7.03 -14.85 2.77
CA ALA A 90 -7.20 -14.57 4.19
C ALA A 90 -8.67 -14.59 4.61
N SER A 91 -8.97 -15.26 5.71
CA SER A 91 -10.29 -15.28 6.33
C SER A 91 -10.18 -15.21 7.85
N GLY A 92 -11.17 -14.61 8.50
CA GLY A 92 -11.15 -14.33 9.92
C GLY A 92 -10.23 -13.16 10.30
N PHE A 93 -10.35 -12.73 11.55
CA PHE A 93 -9.77 -11.46 12.00
C PHE A 93 -8.24 -11.40 11.94
N TRP A 94 -7.54 -12.37 12.53
CA TRP A 94 -6.09 -12.30 12.66
C TRP A 94 -5.33 -12.37 11.32
N PRO A 95 -5.68 -13.29 10.39
CA PRO A 95 -5.05 -13.30 9.07
C PRO A 95 -5.31 -12.01 8.30
N LEU A 96 -6.54 -11.50 8.32
CA LEU A 96 -6.89 -10.25 7.64
C LEU A 96 -6.22 -9.03 8.28
N LEU A 97 -6.05 -9.02 9.61
CA LEU A 97 -5.28 -7.99 10.29
C LEU A 97 -3.82 -8.03 9.86
N ALA A 98 -3.17 -9.20 9.86
CA ALA A 98 -1.77 -9.33 9.45
C ALA A 98 -1.55 -8.88 8.00
N VAL A 99 -2.39 -9.35 7.08
CA VAL A 99 -2.33 -8.96 5.67
C VAL A 99 -2.64 -7.47 5.48
N GLY A 100 -3.64 -6.93 6.19
CA GLY A 100 -4.00 -5.52 6.15
C GLY A 100 -2.89 -4.60 6.66
N ILE A 101 -2.19 -5.00 7.73
CA ILE A 101 -1.03 -4.29 8.27
C ILE A 101 0.15 -4.33 7.29
N ALA A 102 0.44 -5.48 6.69
CA ALA A 102 1.47 -5.61 5.67
C ALA A 102 1.16 -4.73 4.44
N TYR A 103 -0.09 -4.75 3.97
CA TYR A 103 -0.57 -3.91 2.89
C TYR A 103 -0.45 -2.42 3.23
N ALA A 104 -0.84 -2.01 4.45
CA ALA A 104 -0.73 -0.64 4.91
C ALA A 104 0.73 -0.15 4.96
N ALA A 105 1.64 -0.97 5.48
CA ALA A 105 3.06 -0.66 5.54
C ALA A 105 3.68 -0.54 4.14
N ALA A 106 3.37 -1.47 3.23
CA ALA A 106 3.91 -1.49 1.87
C ALA A 106 3.37 -0.35 1.01
N THR A 107 2.12 0.07 1.22
CA THR A 107 1.50 1.16 0.46
C THR A 107 1.90 2.55 0.95
N ALA A 108 2.28 2.70 2.22
CA ALA A 108 2.62 3.99 2.83
C ALA A 108 3.68 4.81 2.06
N PRO A 109 4.80 4.23 1.57
CA PRO A 109 5.82 5.01 0.87
C PRO A 109 5.53 5.29 -0.60
N LEU A 110 4.49 4.67 -1.20
CA LEU A 110 4.34 4.68 -2.65
C LEU A 110 4.18 6.08 -3.24
N ALA A 111 3.21 6.85 -2.75
CA ALA A 111 2.96 8.22 -3.21
C ALA A 111 4.16 9.15 -2.95
N PRO A 112 4.68 9.29 -1.72
CA PRO A 112 5.77 10.23 -1.45
C PRO A 112 7.07 9.87 -2.18
N LEU A 113 7.40 8.58 -2.35
CA LEU A 113 8.59 8.20 -3.11
C LEU A 113 8.41 8.36 -4.62
N ALA A 114 7.19 8.22 -5.14
CA ALA A 114 6.89 8.48 -6.54
C ALA A 114 6.98 9.98 -6.88
N ASP A 115 6.52 10.85 -5.97
CA ASP A 115 6.53 12.31 -6.16
C ASP A 115 7.95 12.90 -6.25
N VAL A 116 8.95 12.25 -5.64
CA VAL A 116 10.35 12.71 -5.59
C VAL A 116 11.27 12.00 -6.58
N LEU A 117 10.73 11.13 -7.44
CA LEU A 117 11.48 10.32 -8.41
C LEU A 117 11.85 11.10 -9.68
#